data_AF-A0A7C3KVS2-F1
#
_entry.id   AF-A0A7C3KVS2-F1
#
_cell.length_a   1.000
_cell.length_b   1.000
_cell.length_c   1.000
_cell.angle_alpha   90.00
_cell.angle_beta   90.00
_cell.angle_gamma   90.00
#
_symmetry.space_group_name_H-M   'P 1'
#
loop_
_entity.id
_entity.type
_entity.pdbx_description
1 polymer ?
#
loop_
_entity_poly.entity_id
_entity_poly.type
_entity_poly.pdbx_seq_one_letter_code
_entity_poly.pdbx_strand_id
1 'polypeptide(L)'
;MYHRTIILFGRTEEAAPDESGSVVVSWKEAVNFSDMAPHMLQGEYESAVVVPVNSTHGNDKGACVRITVDHAKTNFKGFTATLWLGERRLAAEDGLTVTFDWVAFVPCAESLA
;
A
#
# COMPACT_ATOMS: atom_id res chain seq x y z
N MET A 1 -6.52 -12.58 -24.75
CA MET A 1 -6.07 -11.61 -23.72
C MET A 1 -5.07 -12.35 -22.86
N TYR A 2 -3.81 -11.92 -22.83
CA TYR A 2 -2.83 -12.51 -21.92
C TYR A 2 -2.99 -11.82 -20.56
N HIS A 3 -3.15 -12.64 -19.52
CA HIS A 3 -3.19 -12.15 -18.15
C HIS A 3 -1.78 -12.23 -17.58
N ARG A 4 -1.22 -11.08 -17.23
CA ARG A 4 0.06 -10.97 -16.53
C ARG A 4 -0.20 -10.35 -15.17
N THR A 5 0.45 -10.84 -14.13
CA THR A 5 0.49 -10.12 -12.86
C THR A 5 1.72 -9.23 -12.84
N ILE A 6 1.49 -7.94 -12.69
CA ILE A 6 2.54 -6.97 -12.42
C ILE A 6 2.78 -6.95 -10.91
N ILE A 7 4.05 -6.93 -10.52
CA ILE A 7 4.46 -6.86 -9.13
C ILE A 7 5.04 -5.47 -8.91
N LEU A 8 4.40 -4.66 -8.07
CA LEU A 8 4.96 -3.41 -7.57
C LEU A 8 5.53 -3.63 -6.18
N PHE A 9 6.63 -2.98 -5.86
CA PHE A 9 7.15 -2.95 -4.50
C PHE A 9 7.66 -1.56 -4.16
N GLY A 10 7.40 -1.14 -2.93
CA GLY A 10 7.73 0.20 -2.46
C GLY A 10 7.93 0.25 -0.96
N ARG A 11 8.33 1.43 -0.52
CA ARG A 11 8.44 1.80 0.90
C ARG A 11 7.67 3.08 1.11
N THR A 12 6.82 3.09 2.13
CA THR A 12 6.19 4.30 2.63
C THR A 12 6.91 4.71 3.90
N GLU A 13 7.46 5.92 3.92
CA GLU A 13 8.25 6.45 5.03
C GLU A 13 7.47 7.48 5.83
N GLU A 14 7.64 7.45 7.16
CA GLU A 14 7.07 8.43 8.09
C GLU A 14 5.55 8.64 7.93
N ALA A 15 4.81 7.58 7.55
CA ALA A 15 3.36 7.65 7.36
C ALA A 15 2.65 8.02 8.67
N ALA A 16 1.97 9.16 8.66
CA ALA A 16 1.07 9.60 9.71
C ALA A 16 -0.38 9.23 9.34
N PRO A 17 -1.17 8.63 10.25
CA PRO A 17 -2.56 8.34 9.97
C PRO A 17 -3.41 9.63 9.91
N ASP A 18 -4.44 9.61 9.08
CA ASP A 18 -5.53 10.59 9.10
C ASP A 18 -6.45 10.41 10.31
N GLU A 19 -7.51 11.23 10.41
CA GLU A 19 -8.51 11.16 11.49
C GLU A 19 -9.23 9.80 11.57
N SER A 20 -9.22 9.00 10.50
CA SER A 20 -9.82 7.67 10.44
C SER A 20 -8.87 6.54 10.81
N GLY A 21 -7.60 6.88 11.08
CA GLY A 21 -6.51 5.93 11.33
C GLY A 21 -5.91 5.33 10.05
N SER A 22 -6.08 6.00 8.91
CA SER A 22 -5.69 5.50 7.60
C SER A 22 -4.57 6.32 6.97
N VAL A 23 -3.81 5.69 6.08
CA VAL A 23 -2.86 6.37 5.19
C VAL A 23 -3.17 5.98 3.75
N VAL A 24 -3.04 6.94 2.84
CA VAL A 24 -3.17 6.70 1.39
C VAL A 24 -1.76 6.61 0.82
N VAL A 25 -1.44 5.46 0.23
CA VAL A 25 -0.13 5.18 -0.39
C VAL A 25 -0.27 5.27 -1.88
N SER A 26 0.56 6.08 -2.53
CA SER A 26 0.55 6.25 -3.98
C SER A 26 1.32 5.13 -4.67
N TRP A 27 0.80 4.60 -5.78
CA TRP A 27 1.57 3.63 -6.58
C TRP A 27 2.88 4.19 -7.12
N LYS A 28 2.95 5.52 -7.28
CA LYS A 28 4.16 6.21 -7.72
C LYS A 28 5.33 6.09 -6.73
N GLU A 29 5.06 5.68 -5.50
CA GLU A 29 6.09 5.36 -4.50
C GLU A 29 6.75 4.00 -4.75
N ALA A 30 6.20 3.14 -5.63
CA ALA A 30 6.87 1.89 -6.00
C ALA A 30 8.18 2.19 -6.74
N VAL A 31 9.23 1.49 -6.34
CA VAL A 31 10.58 1.60 -6.92
C VAL A 31 10.55 1.31 -8.43
N ASN A 32 9.69 0.40 -8.85
CA ASN A 32 9.55 -0.02 -10.24
C ASN A 32 8.30 0.54 -10.94
N PHE A 33 7.68 1.60 -10.40
CA PHE A 33 6.44 2.14 -10.98
C PHE A 33 6.61 2.58 -12.44
N SER A 34 7.66 3.34 -12.73
CA SER A 34 7.90 3.92 -14.07
C SER A 34 7.99 2.85 -15.17
N ASP A 35 8.57 1.70 -14.86
CA ASP A 35 8.73 0.60 -15.81
C ASP A 35 7.44 -0.19 -16.00
N MET A 36 6.60 -0.27 -14.97
CA MET A 36 5.39 -1.09 -14.97
C MET A 36 4.14 -0.33 -15.38
N ALA A 37 4.09 0.99 -15.15
CA ALA A 37 2.92 1.83 -15.42
C ALA A 37 2.34 1.71 -16.85
N PRO A 38 3.15 1.58 -17.94
CA PRO A 38 2.61 1.41 -19.28
C PRO A 38 1.80 0.12 -19.49
N HIS A 39 1.97 -0.87 -18.63
CA HIS A 39 1.34 -2.18 -18.74
C HIS A 39 0.08 -2.31 -17.87
N MET A 40 -0.31 -1.27 -17.14
CA MET A 40 -1.39 -1.30 -16.15
C MET A 40 -2.65 -0.59 -16.67
N LEU A 41 -3.83 -1.21 -16.49
CA LEU A 41 -5.14 -0.64 -16.83
C LEU A 41 -5.94 -0.29 -15.57
N GLN A 42 -6.77 0.77 -15.63
CA GLN A 42 -7.50 1.29 -14.45
C GLN A 42 -8.35 0.25 -13.70
N GLY A 43 -9.09 -0.61 -14.41
CA GLY A 43 -10.00 -1.59 -13.77
C GLY A 43 -9.29 -2.69 -12.99
N GLU A 44 -8.00 -2.89 -13.26
CA GLU A 44 -7.23 -3.95 -12.61
C GLU A 44 -6.74 -3.57 -11.20
N TYR A 45 -6.58 -2.26 -10.95
CA TYR A 45 -6.16 -1.77 -9.65
C TYR A 45 -7.19 -2.07 -8.55
N GLU A 46 -8.48 -2.12 -8.88
CA GLU A 46 -9.55 -2.50 -7.94
C GLU A 46 -9.42 -3.96 -7.47
N SER A 47 -8.70 -4.80 -8.24
CA SER A 47 -8.43 -6.21 -7.93
C SER A 47 -7.03 -6.45 -7.37
N ALA A 48 -6.25 -5.39 -7.10
CA ALA A 48 -4.89 -5.53 -6.61
C ALA A 48 -4.86 -6.12 -5.20
N VAL A 49 -3.97 -7.10 -5.01
CA VAL A 49 -3.66 -7.65 -3.68
C VAL A 49 -2.40 -6.98 -3.17
N VAL A 50 -2.50 -6.28 -2.04
CA VAL A 50 -1.37 -5.59 -1.42
C VAL A 50 -1.02 -6.29 -0.11
N VAL A 51 0.27 -6.61 0.05
CA VAL A 51 0.84 -7.20 1.23
C VAL A 51 1.75 -6.15 1.90
N PRO A 52 1.31 -5.55 3.01
CA PRO A 52 2.18 -4.70 3.81
C PRO A 52 3.20 -5.58 4.55
N VAL A 53 4.44 -5.13 4.56
CA VAL A 53 5.57 -5.77 5.25
C VAL A 53 6.09 -4.75 6.25
N ASN A 54 5.85 -5.00 7.54
CA ASN A 54 6.32 -4.08 8.56
C ASN A 54 7.86 -4.08 8.57
N SER A 55 8.45 -2.92 8.28
CA SER A 55 9.91 -2.77 8.10
C SER A 55 10.56 -1.97 9.22
N THR A 56 9.80 -1.56 10.24
CA THR A 56 10.37 -0.91 11.43
C THR A 56 11.13 -1.94 12.28
N HIS A 57 12.44 -1.75 12.40
CA HIS A 57 13.29 -2.55 13.29
C HIS A 57 12.94 -2.28 14.77
N GLY A 58 13.22 -3.28 15.62
CA GLY A 58 12.75 -3.37 17.01
C GLY A 58 13.07 -2.16 17.92
N ASN A 59 12.27 -2.08 18.98
CA ASN A 59 12.22 -1.07 20.07
C ASN A 59 11.63 0.31 19.76
N ASP A 60 11.36 0.66 18.49
CA ASP A 60 10.57 1.86 18.20
C ASP A 60 9.09 1.63 18.50
N LYS A 61 8.39 2.65 19.00
CA LYS A 61 6.93 2.60 19.27
C LYS A 61 6.12 2.17 18.02
N GLY A 62 6.68 2.35 16.82
CA GLY A 62 6.10 1.93 15.54
C GLY A 62 6.17 0.41 15.26
N ALA A 63 7.06 -0.33 15.93
CA ALA A 63 7.24 -1.77 15.70
C ALA A 63 6.01 -2.61 16.12
N CYS A 64 5.15 -2.06 16.99
CA CYS A 64 3.90 -2.70 17.44
C CYS A 64 2.69 -2.38 16.54
N VAL A 65 2.89 -1.68 15.43
CA VAL A 65 1.79 -1.30 14.54
C VAL A 65 1.44 -2.45 13.59
N ARG A 66 0.18 -2.87 13.62
CA ARG A 66 -0.39 -3.77 12.61
C ARG A 66 -0.95 -2.94 11.47
N ILE A 67 -0.73 -3.40 10.24
CA ILE A 67 -1.16 -2.70 9.02
C ILE A 67 -2.15 -3.59 8.29
N THR A 68 -3.30 -3.05 7.89
CA THR A 68 -4.30 -3.74 7.06
C THR A 68 -4.64 -2.92 5.85
N VAL A 69 -4.87 -3.55 4.70
CA VAL A 69 -5.22 -2.84 3.45
C VAL A 69 -6.73 -2.84 3.27
N ASP A 70 -7.29 -1.67 2.93
CA ASP A 70 -8.67 -1.53 2.51
C ASP A 70 -8.75 -1.73 0.99
N HIS A 71 -9.02 -2.97 0.59
CA HIS A 71 -9.13 -3.33 -0.83
C HIS A 71 -10.28 -2.60 -1.53
N ALA A 72 -11.35 -2.22 -0.82
CA ALA A 72 -12.46 -1.47 -1.42
C ALA A 72 -12.09 -0.02 -1.77
N LYS A 73 -11.00 0.50 -1.20
CA LYS A 73 -10.45 1.84 -1.52
C LYS A 73 -9.21 1.79 -2.40
N THR A 74 -8.80 0.60 -2.85
CA THR A 74 -7.67 0.44 -3.76
C THR A 74 -8.11 0.78 -5.18
N ASN A 75 -7.35 1.63 -5.86
CA ASN A 75 -7.70 2.18 -7.17
C ASN A 75 -6.45 2.58 -7.97
N PHE A 76 -6.62 3.16 -9.17
CA PHE A 76 -5.50 3.50 -10.06
C PHE A 76 -4.49 4.52 -9.52
N LYS A 77 -4.79 5.23 -8.42
CA LYS A 77 -3.86 6.17 -7.79
C LYS A 77 -3.01 5.52 -6.70
N GLY A 78 -3.55 4.51 -6.02
CA GLY A 78 -2.93 3.95 -4.83
C GLY A 78 -3.82 2.98 -4.09
N PHE A 79 -3.43 2.68 -2.86
CA PHE A 79 -4.22 1.92 -1.90
C PHE A 79 -4.36 2.69 -0.59
N THR A 80 -5.35 2.32 0.22
CA THR A 80 -5.52 2.83 1.57
C THR A 80 -5.14 1.74 2.56
N ALA A 81 -4.26 2.05 3.51
CA ALA A 81 -3.92 1.18 4.61
C ALA A 81 -4.43 1.77 5.93
N THR A 82 -4.93 0.93 6.83
CA THR A 82 -5.28 1.31 8.19
C THR A 82 -4.18 0.86 9.14
N LEU A 83 -3.76 1.76 10.03
CA LEU A 83 -2.73 1.53 11.03
C LEU A 83 -3.40 1.21 12.38
N TRP A 84 -2.92 0.17 13.05
CA TRP A 84 -3.51 -0.34 14.29
C TRP A 84 -2.47 -0.43 15.40
N LEU A 85 -2.78 0.10 16.58
CA LEU A 85 -2.00 -0.08 17.80
C LEU A 85 -2.75 -1.05 18.72
N GLY A 86 -2.35 -2.32 18.71
CA GLY A 86 -3.15 -3.39 19.30
C GLY A 86 -4.51 -3.54 18.59
N GLU A 87 -5.61 -3.46 19.34
CA GLU A 87 -6.98 -3.60 18.82
C GLU A 87 -7.62 -2.29 18.38
N ARG A 88 -6.98 -1.14 18.66
CA ARG A 88 -7.50 0.18 18.26
C ARG A 88 -6.79 0.69 17.01
N ARG A 89 -7.46 1.56 16.25
CA ARG A 89 -6.82 2.32 15.19
C ARG A 89 -5.85 3.34 15.80
N LEU A 90 -4.75 3.57 15.10
CA LEU A 90 -3.81 4.63 15.43
C LEU A 90 -4.46 5.97 15.08
N ALA A 91 -4.47 6.92 16.01
CA ALA A 91 -5.03 8.25 15.80
C ALA A 91 -3.90 9.27 15.55
N ALA A 92 -4.19 10.35 14.83
CA ALA A 92 -3.20 11.41 14.58
C ALA A 92 -2.61 11.99 15.88
N GLU A 93 -3.41 12.08 16.95
CA GLU A 93 -2.99 12.55 18.28
C GLU A 93 -1.95 11.66 18.99
N ASP A 94 -1.79 10.40 18.56
CA ASP A 94 -0.76 9.51 19.10
C ASP A 94 0.66 9.98 18.74
N GLY A 95 0.80 10.88 17.75
CA GLY A 95 2.08 11.44 17.33
C GLY A 95 3.06 10.41 16.80
N LEU A 96 2.55 9.23 16.39
CA LEU A 96 3.35 8.11 15.91
C LEU A 96 3.32 8.06 14.39
N THR A 97 4.49 8.04 13.77
CA THR A 97 4.66 7.76 12.34
C THR A 97 5.16 6.34 12.13
N VAL A 98 4.84 5.78 10.97
CA VAL A 98 5.15 4.38 10.64
C VAL A 98 5.87 4.32 9.31
N THR A 99 6.97 3.58 9.25
CA THR A 99 7.63 3.22 8.00
C THR A 99 7.38 1.74 7.72
N PHE A 100 6.91 1.43 6.51
CA PHE A 100 6.66 0.06 6.10
C PHE A 100 6.96 -0.16 4.62
N ASP A 101 7.43 -1.37 4.33
CA ASP A 101 7.59 -1.88 2.97
C ASP A 101 6.27 -2.50 2.51
N TRP A 102 6.05 -2.59 1.21
CA TRP A 102 4.86 -3.23 0.66
C TRP A 102 5.13 -3.84 -0.70
N VAL A 103 4.38 -4.89 -1.00
CA VAL A 103 4.36 -5.55 -2.31
C VAL A 103 2.92 -5.61 -2.79
N ALA A 104 2.66 -5.19 -4.01
CA ALA A 104 1.35 -5.25 -4.64
C ALA A 104 1.38 -6.15 -5.88
N PHE A 105 0.43 -7.07 -5.95
CA PHE A 105 0.17 -7.94 -7.08
C PHE A 105 -1.02 -7.37 -7.83
N VAL A 106 -0.75 -6.72 -8.97
CA VAL A 106 -1.77 -6.11 -9.80
C VAL A 106 -2.01 -7.05 -10.98
N PRO A 107 -3.15 -7.76 -11.04
CA PRO A 107 -3.51 -8.48 -12.26
C PRO A 107 -3.55 -7.47 -13.41
N CYS A 108 -3.18 -7.85 -14.62
CA CYS A 108 -3.20 -6.95 -15.76
C CYS A 108 -3.64 -7.74 -16.99
N ALA A 109 -4.56 -7.17 -17.74
CA ALA A 109 -4.90 -7.64 -19.06
C ALA A 109 -4.10 -6.84 -20.09
N GLU A 110 -3.14 -7.48 -20.76
CA GLU A 110 -2.48 -6.83 -21.89
C GLU A 110 -3.48 -6.73 -23.05
N SER A 111 -3.76 -5.49 -23.48
CA SER A 111 -4.39 -5.26 -24.78
C SER A 111 -3.42 -5.78 -25.84
N LEU A 112 -3.84 -6.77 -26.61
CA LEU A 112 -3.15 -7.16 -27.84
C LEU A 112 -3.18 -5.92 -28.74
N ALA A 113 -2.04 -5.25 -28.88
CA ALA A 113 -1.82 -4.25 -29.90
C ALA A 113 -2.04 -4.85 -31.30
#